data_AF-A0A6B3I657-F1
#
_entry.id   AF-A0A6B3I657-F1
#
_cell.length_a   1.000
_cell.length_b   1.000
_cell.length_c   1.000
_cell.angle_alpha   90.00
_cell.angle_beta   90.00
_cell.angle_gamma   90.00
#
_symmetry.space_group_name_H-M   'P 1'
#
loop_
_entity.id
_entity.type
_entity.pdbx_description
1 polymer ?
#
loop_
_entity_poly.entity_id
_entity_poly.type
_entity_poly.pdbx_seq_one_letter_code
_entity_poly.pdbx_strand_id
1 'polypeptide(L)'
;GFSTVVGFEADLDAVELLFTSLLVQGTAAMTRAEAGQRASGRKRTKTFRQSFLMAYAQRLGSRLADTTERATAAADMDTDTDTETGAGTAEGTSGLLPVLAARDVAVTETAERMFPRTTTTRVRGATDLDGWNHGTEAADRARMGDHRKGPHGGPRDGEIMA
;
A
#
# COMPACT_ATOMS: atom_id res chain seq x y z
N GLY A 1 7.56 -16.54 11.69
CA GLY A 1 7.03 -17.29 10.54
C GLY A 1 7.80 -16.86 9.31
N PHE A 2 7.65 -17.60 8.20
CA PHE A 2 8.14 -17.20 6.89
C PHE A 2 6.93 -16.80 6.03
N SER A 3 7.13 -15.84 5.14
CA SER A 3 6.11 -15.35 4.21
C SER A 3 6.73 -15.30 2.82
N THR A 4 5.98 -15.73 1.81
CA THR A 4 6.38 -15.65 0.40
C THR A 4 5.49 -14.62 -0.30
N VAL A 5 6.10 -13.72 -1.07
CA VAL A 5 5.40 -12.81 -1.97
C VAL A 5 5.67 -13.26 -3.40
N VAL A 6 4.63 -13.32 -4.23
CA VAL A 6 4.71 -13.71 -5.64
C VAL A 6 4.22 -12.51 -6.46
N GLY A 7 4.99 -12.12 -7.48
CA GLY A 7 4.72 -10.92 -8.27
C GLY A 7 5.76 -10.71 -9.37
N PHE A 8 5.59 -9.64 -10.14
CA PHE A 8 6.60 -9.18 -11.10
C PHE A 8 7.73 -8.46 -10.39
N GLU A 9 8.96 -8.57 -10.90
CA GLU A 9 10.17 -8.04 -10.24
C GLU A 9 10.04 -6.57 -9.82
N ALA A 10 9.60 -5.70 -10.72
CA ALA A 10 9.40 -4.28 -10.42
C ALA A 10 8.35 -4.03 -9.31
N ASP A 11 7.31 -4.87 -9.26
CA ASP A 11 6.26 -4.77 -8.24
C ASP A 11 6.79 -5.30 -6.88
N LEU A 12 7.66 -6.30 -6.90
CA LEU A 12 8.28 -6.87 -5.70
C LEU A 12 9.21 -5.88 -4.99
N ASP A 13 10.03 -5.12 -5.74
CA ASP A 13 10.89 -4.08 -5.16
C ASP A 13 10.06 -3.00 -4.44
N ALA A 14 8.97 -2.57 -5.07
CA ALA A 14 8.05 -1.61 -4.47
C ALA A 14 7.35 -2.17 -3.21
N VAL A 15 6.93 -3.43 -3.26
CA VAL A 15 6.32 -4.11 -2.10
C VAL A 15 7.31 -4.28 -0.95
N GLU A 16 8.57 -4.63 -1.22
CA GLU A 16 9.60 -4.74 -0.19
C GLU A 16 9.87 -3.39 0.48
N LEU A 17 10.05 -2.34 -0.32
CA LEU A 17 10.24 -0.98 0.18
C LEU A 17 9.04 -0.52 1.03
N LEU A 18 7.83 -0.78 0.55
CA LEU A 18 6.60 -0.42 1.27
C LEU A 18 6.46 -1.22 2.57
N PHE A 19 6.67 -2.54 2.52
CA PHE A 19 6.57 -3.43 3.68
C PHE A 19 7.56 -3.05 4.76
N THR A 20 8.84 -2.88 4.42
CA THR A 20 9.88 -2.49 5.37
C THR A 20 9.57 -1.12 5.99
N SER A 21 9.18 -0.15 5.16
CA SER A 21 8.81 1.20 5.62
C SER A 21 7.62 1.16 6.60
N LEU A 22 6.58 0.39 6.28
CA LEU A 22 5.38 0.30 7.12
C LEU A 22 5.61 -0.53 8.40
N LEU A 23 6.50 -1.52 8.35
CA LEU A 23 6.91 -2.28 9.52
C LEU A 23 7.66 -1.39 10.51
N VAL A 24 8.58 -0.56 10.02
CA VAL A 24 9.31 0.42 10.85
C VAL A 24 8.35 1.42 11.48
N GLN A 25 7.46 2.01 10.67
CA GLN A 25 6.46 2.98 11.16
C GLN A 25 5.51 2.36 12.20
N GLY A 26 4.96 1.18 11.91
CA GLY A 26 4.05 0.46 12.81
C GLY A 26 4.72 0.08 14.13
N THR A 27 5.96 -0.42 14.08
CA THR A 27 6.72 -0.78 15.29
C THR A 27 7.06 0.44 16.15
N ALA A 28 7.42 1.56 15.53
CA ALA A 28 7.68 2.82 16.24
C ALA A 28 6.39 3.39 16.87
N ALA A 29 5.26 3.35 16.15
CA ALA A 29 3.97 3.79 16.67
C ALA A 29 3.50 2.92 17.85
N MET A 30 3.63 1.59 17.72
CA MET A 30 3.30 0.64 18.78
C MET A 30 4.14 0.89 20.03
N THR A 31 5.47 1.02 19.88
CA THR A 31 6.39 1.26 21.01
C THR A 31 6.03 2.54 21.77
N ARG A 32 5.70 3.62 21.04
CA ARG A 32 5.26 4.88 21.66
C ARG A 32 3.92 4.72 22.40
N ALA A 33 2.94 4.07 21.79
CA ALA A 33 1.64 3.84 22.43
C ALA A 33 1.78 2.98 23.70
N GLU A 34 2.62 1.94 23.66
CA GLU A 34 2.88 1.13 24.84
C GLU A 34 3.56 1.88 25.97
N ALA A 35 4.47 2.81 25.67
CA ALA A 35 5.12 3.62 26.69
C ALA A 35 4.09 4.46 27.46
N GLY A 36 3.10 5.03 26.75
CA GLY A 36 1.96 5.72 27.36
C GLY A 36 1.12 4.79 28.25
N GLN A 37 0.85 3.56 27.79
CA GLN A 37 0.09 2.57 28.56
C GLN A 37 0.80 2.15 29.85
N ARG A 38 2.14 2.01 29.81
CA ARG A 38 2.96 1.71 30.99
C ARG A 38 2.99 2.87 31.98
N ALA A 39 3.11 4.10 31.50
CA ALA A 39 3.05 5.30 32.33
C ALA A 39 1.70 5.42 33.06
N SER A 40 0.61 4.96 32.44
CA SER A 40 -0.73 4.85 33.05
C SER A 40 -0.91 3.64 33.99
N GLY A 41 0.13 2.86 34.28
CA GLY A 41 0.10 1.73 35.23
C GLY A 41 -0.38 0.39 34.66
N ARG A 42 -0.58 0.27 33.34
CA ARG A 42 -1.04 -0.99 32.72
C ARG A 42 0.09 -2.00 32.57
N LYS A 43 -0.12 -3.23 33.08
CA LYS A 43 0.88 -4.31 33.08
C LYS A 43 0.78 -5.32 31.93
N ARG A 44 -0.36 -5.40 31.21
CA ARG A 44 -0.57 -6.37 30.12
C ARG A 44 -0.25 -5.77 28.75
N THR A 45 0.81 -6.25 28.10
CA THR A 45 1.27 -5.73 26.79
C THR A 45 1.04 -6.71 25.64
N LYS A 46 0.91 -8.02 25.91
CA LYS A 46 0.75 -9.03 24.84
C LYS A 46 -0.55 -8.87 24.05
N THR A 47 -1.69 -8.80 24.74
CA THR A 47 -3.01 -8.63 24.12
C THR A 47 -3.14 -7.30 23.40
N PHE A 48 -2.53 -6.26 23.97
CA PHE A 48 -2.39 -4.94 23.36
C PHE A 48 -1.62 -5.01 22.04
N ARG A 49 -0.39 -5.53 22.03
CA ARG A 49 0.44 -5.68 20.81
C ARG A 49 -0.27 -6.48 19.72
N GLN A 50 -0.88 -7.59 20.12
CA GLN A 50 -1.61 -8.44 19.18
C GLN A 50 -2.77 -7.66 18.53
N SER A 51 -3.56 -6.94 19.34
CA SER A 51 -4.71 -6.17 18.84
C SER A 51 -4.27 -4.97 18.02
N PHE A 52 -3.18 -4.31 18.42
CA PHE A 52 -2.53 -3.24 17.66
C PHE A 52 -2.11 -3.70 16.27
N LEU A 53 -1.35 -4.79 16.18
CA LEU A 53 -0.82 -5.27 14.90
C LEU A 53 -1.95 -5.77 13.99
N MET A 54 -2.97 -6.42 14.55
CA MET A 54 -4.15 -6.86 13.79
C MET A 54 -4.89 -5.65 13.19
N ALA A 55 -5.21 -4.65 14.01
CA ALA A 55 -5.92 -3.46 13.55
C ALA A 55 -5.09 -2.62 12.57
N TYR A 56 -3.77 -2.50 12.81
CA TYR A 56 -2.85 -1.80 11.92
C TYR A 56 -2.81 -2.46 10.54
N ALA A 57 -2.65 -3.78 10.48
CA ALA A 57 -2.62 -4.53 9.24
C ALA A 57 -3.97 -4.47 8.49
N GLN A 58 -5.08 -4.64 9.21
CA GLN A 58 -6.41 -4.56 8.61
C GLN A 58 -6.70 -3.19 8.01
N ARG A 59 -6.43 -2.11 8.76
CA ARG A 59 -6.66 -0.75 8.29
C ARG A 59 -5.72 -0.37 7.14
N LEU A 60 -4.48 -0.81 7.18
CA LEU A 60 -3.54 -0.66 6.08
C LEU A 60 -4.05 -1.34 4.80
N GLY A 61 -4.55 -2.57 4.91
CA GLY A 61 -5.14 -3.29 3.77
C GLY A 61 -6.30 -2.52 3.13
N SER A 62 -7.23 -1.99 3.93
CA SER A 62 -8.32 -1.14 3.43
C SER A 62 -7.78 0.11 2.73
N ARG A 63 -6.84 0.83 3.36
CA ARG A 63 -6.27 2.06 2.77
C ARG A 63 -5.55 1.80 1.44
N LEU A 64 -4.87 0.67 1.31
CA LEU A 64 -4.22 0.27 0.07
C LEU A 64 -5.24 -0.06 -1.00
N ALA A 65 -6.28 -0.83 -0.68
CA ALA A 65 -7.37 -1.14 -1.61
C ALA A 65 -8.05 0.15 -2.12
N ASP A 66 -8.40 1.07 -1.22
CA ASP A 66 -9.00 2.36 -1.59
C ASP A 66 -8.07 3.17 -2.51
N THR A 67 -6.76 3.05 -2.33
CA THR A 67 -5.76 3.77 -3.13
C THR A 67 -5.59 3.15 -4.50
N THR A 68 -5.58 1.82 -4.59
CA THR A 68 -5.59 1.09 -5.85
C THR A 68 -6.83 1.43 -6.67
N GLU A 69 -8.02 1.38 -6.07
CA GLU A 69 -9.29 1.70 -6.76
C GLU A 69 -9.29 3.13 -7.33
N ARG A 70 -8.84 4.11 -6.53
CA ARG A 70 -8.70 5.51 -7.00
C ARG A 70 -7.67 5.64 -8.13
N ALA A 71 -6.55 4.93 -8.05
CA ALA A 71 -5.50 4.98 -9.06
C ALA A 71 -5.94 4.34 -10.38
N THR A 72 -6.66 3.22 -10.34
CA THR A 72 -7.19 2.56 -11.54
C THR A 72 -8.29 3.40 -12.19
N ALA A 73 -9.23 3.93 -11.39
CA ALA A 73 -10.30 4.78 -11.91
C ALA A 73 -9.77 6.07 -12.57
N ALA A 74 -8.70 6.66 -12.02
CA ALA A 74 -8.07 7.84 -12.62
C ALA A 74 -7.41 7.51 -13.97
N ALA A 75 -6.74 6.35 -14.08
CA ALA A 75 -6.13 5.92 -15.33
C ALA A 75 -7.16 5.60 -16.43
N ASP A 76 -8.33 5.09 -16.05
CA ASP A 76 -9.43 4.85 -17.00
C ASP A 76 -9.99 6.17 -17.54
N MET A 77 -10.15 7.19 -16.69
CA MET A 77 -10.68 8.51 -17.07
C MET A 77 -9.74 9.29 -18.00
N ASP A 78 -8.42 9.18 -17.79
CA ASP A 78 -7.41 9.79 -18.65
C ASP A 78 -7.43 9.20 -20.08
N THR A 79 -8.08 8.05 -20.30
CA THR A 79 -8.23 7.41 -21.63
C THR A 79 -9.29 8.10 -22.50
N ASP A 80 -10.29 8.77 -21.92
CA ASP A 80 -11.42 9.37 -22.66
C ASP A 80 -11.17 10.82 -23.09
N THR A 81 -10.05 11.45 -22.70
CA THR A 81 -9.80 12.90 -22.93
C THR A 81 -8.84 13.21 -24.10
N ASP A 82 -8.29 12.21 -24.79
CA ASP A 82 -7.39 12.45 -25.93
C ASP A 82 -8.17 12.72 -27.25
N THR A 83 -8.78 13.90 -27.35
CA THR A 83 -8.95 14.60 -28.63
C THR A 83 -8.08 15.85 -28.61
N GLU A 84 -7.03 15.80 -29.43
CA GLU A 84 -6.17 16.91 -29.86
C GLU A 84 -5.32 17.61 -28.79
N THR A 85 -4.06 17.18 -28.59
CA THR A 85 -2.83 18.00 -28.74
C THR A 85 -1.58 17.26 -28.22
N GLY A 86 -0.61 17.00 -29.12
CA GLY A 86 0.81 16.96 -28.75
C GLY A 86 1.47 15.59 -28.53
N ALA A 87 2.47 15.30 -29.34
CA ALA A 87 3.25 14.06 -29.38
C ALA A 87 4.01 13.72 -28.09
N GLY A 88 4.01 12.43 -27.70
CA GLY A 88 5.13 11.83 -26.97
C GLY A 88 4.86 10.73 -25.95
N THR A 89 3.68 10.64 -25.33
CA THR A 89 3.46 9.68 -24.22
C THR A 89 2.05 9.09 -24.11
N ALA A 90 1.15 9.36 -25.06
CA ALA A 90 -0.28 9.04 -24.98
C ALA A 90 -0.70 7.76 -25.73
N GLU A 91 0.16 6.74 -25.78
CA GLU A 91 -0.19 5.40 -26.33
C GLU A 91 -0.33 4.33 -25.23
N GLY A 92 -0.21 4.70 -23.95
CA GLY A 92 -0.10 3.74 -22.83
C GLY A 92 -1.36 3.50 -22.00
N THR A 93 -2.39 4.36 -22.05
CA THR A 93 -3.47 4.34 -21.05
C THR A 93 -4.65 3.46 -21.43
N SER A 94 -5.00 3.38 -22.73
CA SER A 94 -6.12 2.58 -23.27
C SER A 94 -6.00 1.05 -23.04
N GLY A 95 -4.85 0.56 -22.58
CA GLY A 95 -4.57 -0.86 -22.37
C GLY A 95 -4.29 -1.25 -20.92
N LEU A 96 -4.41 -0.34 -19.95
CA LEU A 96 -3.94 -0.60 -18.58
C LEU A 96 -4.77 -1.67 -17.85
N LEU A 97 -6.11 -1.58 -17.84
CA LEU A 97 -6.93 -2.58 -17.14
C LEU A 97 -6.76 -4.00 -17.70
N PRO A 98 -6.76 -4.23 -19.04
CA PRO A 98 -6.46 -5.55 -19.58
C PRO A 98 -5.08 -6.08 -19.15
N VAL A 99 -4.06 -5.22 -19.09
CA VAL A 99 -2.72 -5.61 -18.62
C VAL A 99 -2.74 -6.00 -17.14
N LEU A 100 -3.41 -5.21 -16.28
CA LEU A 100 -3.54 -5.53 -14.85
C LEU A 100 -4.28 -6.85 -14.62
N ALA A 101 -5.36 -7.11 -15.38
CA ALA A 101 -6.09 -8.38 -15.32
C ALA A 101 -5.21 -9.56 -15.76
N ALA A 102 -4.45 -9.42 -16.85
CA ALA A 102 -3.52 -10.45 -17.29
C ALA A 102 -2.41 -10.72 -16.26
N ARG A 103 -1.90 -9.67 -15.59
CA ARG A 103 -0.92 -9.80 -14.51
C ARG A 103 -1.48 -10.55 -13.30
N ASP A 104 -2.70 -10.25 -12.88
CA ASP A 104 -3.37 -10.93 -11.76
C ASP A 104 -3.51 -12.45 -12.00
N VAL A 105 -3.92 -12.83 -13.22
CA VAL A 105 -3.98 -14.24 -13.65
C VAL A 105 -2.60 -14.89 -13.58
N ALA A 106 -1.57 -14.27 -14.18
CA ALA A 106 -0.22 -14.83 -14.22
C ALA A 106 0.40 -15.02 -12.81
N VAL A 107 0.13 -14.08 -11.89
CA VAL A 107 0.56 -14.18 -10.48
C VAL A 107 -0.17 -15.33 -9.79
N THR A 108 -1.49 -15.43 -9.97
CA THR A 108 -2.31 -16.50 -9.37
C THR A 108 -1.86 -17.89 -9.84
N GLU A 109 -1.72 -18.10 -11.15
CA GLU A 109 -1.25 -19.37 -11.72
C GLU A 109 0.15 -19.75 -11.21
N THR A 110 1.03 -18.75 -11.08
CA THR A 110 2.37 -18.97 -10.54
C THR A 110 2.33 -19.36 -9.06
N ALA A 111 1.49 -18.70 -8.26
CA ALA A 111 1.31 -19.02 -6.84
C ALA A 111 0.75 -20.44 -6.65
N GLU A 112 -0.26 -20.84 -7.44
CA GLU A 112 -0.84 -22.19 -7.39
C GLU A 112 0.17 -23.27 -7.80
N ARG A 113 0.99 -23.02 -8.82
CA ARG A 113 2.06 -23.93 -9.25
C ARG A 113 3.17 -24.06 -8.21
N MET A 114 3.55 -22.97 -7.55
CA MET A 114 4.55 -22.99 -6.47
C MET A 114 4.02 -23.67 -5.20
N PHE A 115 2.74 -23.46 -4.89
CA PHE A 115 2.11 -23.92 -3.65
C PHE A 115 0.81 -24.69 -3.93
N PRO A 116 0.88 -25.89 -4.53
CA PRO A 116 -0.31 -26.64 -4.95
C PRO A 116 -1.16 -27.18 -3.79
N ARG A 117 -0.65 -27.09 -2.56
CA ARG A 117 -1.32 -27.57 -1.35
C ARG A 117 -1.27 -26.49 -0.27
N THR A 118 -2.29 -25.65 -0.24
CA THR A 118 -2.46 -24.62 0.79
C THR A 118 -3.64 -24.97 1.71
N THR A 119 -3.61 -24.44 2.93
CA THR A 119 -4.71 -24.56 3.89
C THR A 119 -4.93 -23.22 4.55
N THR A 120 -6.18 -22.92 4.91
CA THR A 120 -6.52 -21.71 5.62
C THR A 120 -6.56 -22.01 7.12
N THR A 121 -5.94 -21.13 7.91
CA THR A 121 -6.00 -21.20 9.37
C THR A 121 -6.68 -19.96 9.89
N ARG A 122 -7.64 -20.12 10.80
CA ARG A 122 -8.24 -18.96 11.48
C ARG A 122 -7.22 -18.34 12.41
N VAL A 123 -7.00 -17.04 12.24
CA VAL A 123 -6.21 -16.26 13.19
C VAL A 123 -7.09 -15.93 14.38
N ARG A 124 -6.57 -16.13 15.59
CA ARG A 124 -7.30 -15.78 16.82
C ARG A 124 -7.53 -14.28 16.86
N GLY A 125 -8.78 -13.88 17.13
CA GLY A 125 -9.20 -12.49 17.19
C GLY A 125 -8.42 -11.64 18.20
N ALA A 126 -8.39 -10.34 17.93
CA ALA A 126 -7.92 -9.30 18.83
C ALA A 126 -8.98 -8.99 19.88
N THR A 127 -8.60 -8.84 21.16
CA THR A 127 -9.56 -8.63 22.27
C THR A 127 -9.24 -7.39 23.11
N ASP A 128 -8.21 -6.61 22.74
CA ASP A 128 -7.78 -5.42 23.46
C ASP A 128 -8.21 -4.17 22.66
N LEU A 129 -9.25 -3.48 23.14
CA LEU A 129 -9.86 -2.35 22.45
C LEU A 129 -8.87 -1.18 22.28
N ASP A 130 -8.06 -0.89 23.29
CA ASP A 130 -7.05 0.17 23.20
C ASP A 130 -5.98 -0.19 22.18
N GLY A 131 -5.52 -1.45 22.19
CA GLY A 131 -4.62 -1.95 21.16
C GLY A 131 -5.21 -1.75 19.76
N TRP A 132 -6.47 -2.13 19.57
CA TRP A 132 -7.18 -1.96 18.30
C TRP A 132 -7.26 -0.49 17.84
N ASN A 133 -7.66 0.41 18.73
CA ASN A 133 -7.80 1.84 18.42
C ASN A 133 -6.45 2.46 18.05
N HIS A 134 -5.42 2.23 18.87
CA HIS A 134 -4.07 2.72 18.59
C HIS A 134 -3.50 2.16 17.28
N GLY A 135 -3.78 0.88 16.98
CA GLY A 135 -3.37 0.24 15.72
C GLY A 135 -4.04 0.88 14.51
N THR A 136 -5.35 1.12 14.58
CA THR A 136 -6.12 1.79 13.53
C THR A 136 -5.61 3.21 13.27
N GLU A 137 -5.44 4.01 14.32
CA GLU A 137 -4.92 5.37 14.19
C GLU A 137 -3.48 5.42 13.69
N ALA A 138 -2.64 4.47 14.11
CA ALA A 138 -1.28 4.36 13.61
C ALA A 138 -1.29 4.04 12.12
N ALA A 139 -2.19 3.17 11.68
CA ALA A 139 -2.37 2.88 10.27
C ALA A 139 -2.85 4.12 9.52
N ASP A 140 -3.75 4.94 10.04
CA ASP A 140 -4.19 6.19 9.41
C ASP A 140 -3.08 7.22 9.22
N ARG A 141 -2.16 7.32 10.19
CA ARG A 141 -1.01 8.22 10.12
C ARG A 141 0.15 7.67 9.28
N ALA A 142 0.13 6.39 8.93
CA ALA A 142 1.21 5.77 8.17
C ALA A 142 1.33 6.40 6.77
N ARG A 143 2.57 6.64 6.36
CA ARG A 143 2.94 7.21 5.06
C ARG A 143 3.30 6.07 4.12
N MET A 144 2.65 6.02 2.95
CA MET A 144 2.77 4.95 1.95
C MET A 144 3.41 5.42 0.63
N GLY A 145 4.10 6.56 0.66
CA GLY A 145 4.59 7.22 -0.54
C GLY A 145 3.48 8.09 -1.14
N ASP A 146 3.65 9.40 -1.07
CA ASP A 146 2.80 10.33 -1.81
C ASP A 146 3.55 10.62 -3.11
N HIS A 147 2.99 10.21 -4.25
CA HIS A 147 3.54 10.55 -5.55
C HIS A 147 3.24 12.02 -5.78
N ARG A 148 4.04 12.90 -5.17
CA ARG A 148 4.07 14.31 -5.52
C ARG A 148 4.42 14.36 -7.00
N LYS A 149 3.39 14.52 -7.83
CA LYS A 149 3.51 14.98 -9.22
C LYS A 149 4.39 16.23 -9.13
N GLY A 150 5.66 16.10 -9.51
CA GLY A 150 6.58 17.24 -9.51
C GLY A 150 5.93 18.36 -10.33
N PRO A 151 6.07 19.63 -9.95
CA PRO A 151 5.54 20.71 -10.76
C PRO A 151 6.21 20.61 -12.12
N HIS A 152 5.41 20.32 -13.16
CA HIS A 152 5.84 20.44 -14.55
C HIS A 152 6.36 21.87 -14.73
N GLY A 153 7.69 22.01 -14.81
CA GLY A 153 8.32 23.23 -15.24
C GLY A 153 7.94 23.46 -16.70
N GLY A 154 6.93 24.31 -16.92
CA GLY A 154 6.58 24.77 -18.25
C GLY A 154 7.79 25.39 -18.96
N PRO A 155 7.86 25.28 -20.29
CA PRO A 155 8.96 25.85 -21.05
C PRO A 155 9.03 27.36 -20.81
N ARG A 156 10.24 27.84 -20.51
CA ARG A 156 10.52 29.27 -20.48
C ARG A 156 10.53 29.77 -21.92
N ASP A 157 9.42 30.35 -22.32
CA ASP A 157 9.40 31.29 -23.44
C ASP A 157 10.30 32.48 -23.10
N GLY A 158 11.19 32.81 -24.04
CA GLY A 158 11.88 34.10 -24.08
C GLY A 158 13.38 34.06 -23.74
N GLU A 159 14.21 33.88 -24.77
CA GLU A 159 15.06 34.98 -25.27
C GLU A 159 15.84 34.50 -26.51
N ILE A 160 15.33 34.83 -27.69
CA ILE A 160 16.15 35.05 -28.87
C ILE A 160 16.42 36.56 -28.87
N MET A 161 17.64 36.95 -28.51
CA MET A 161 18.16 38.28 -28.84
C MET A 161 19.31 38.10 -29.83
N ALA A 162 19.24 38.93 -30.87
CA ALA A 162 20.14 39.03 -32.00
C ALA A 162 21.57 39.44 -31.62
#